data_AF-A0A3D5PND5-F1
#
_entry.id   AF-A0A3D5PND5-F1
#
_cell.length_a   1.000
_cell.length_b   1.000
_cell.length_c   1.000
_cell.angle_alpha   90.00
_cell.angle_beta   90.00
_cell.angle_gamma   90.00
#
_symmetry.space_group_name_H-M   'P 1'
#
loop_
_entity.id
_entity.type
_entity.pdbx_description
1 polymer ?
#
loop_
_entity_poly.entity_id
_entity_poly.type
_entity_poly.pdbx_seq_one_letter_code
_entity_poly.pdbx_strand_id
1 'polypeptide(L)'
;MSRPLIAILRGVNPIEAKDIAAVLIEAGITRIEVPMNSPSPLKSIEAMAKAFGDDAQIGAGTVITVETVLDVAKAGGKLIVSPNADPKVIVATKLAGLDSFPGVMTPTECFAALGAGADGLK
;
A
#
# COMPACT_ATOMS: atom_id res chain seq x y z
N MET A 1 -12.31 -2.10 16.30
CA MET A 1 -12.50 -0.89 15.46
C MET A 1 -11.24 -0.69 14.64
N SER A 2 -11.35 -0.56 13.33
CA SER A 2 -10.20 -0.23 12.47
C SER A 2 -9.77 1.22 12.71
N ARG A 3 -8.47 1.48 12.83
CA ARG A 3 -7.91 2.83 13.00
C ARG A 3 -7.51 3.41 11.64
N PRO A 4 -7.66 4.73 11.40
CA PRO A 4 -7.20 5.39 10.18
C PRO A 4 -5.68 5.61 10.21
N LEU A 5 -4.91 4.54 10.43
CA LEU A 5 -3.45 4.55 10.48
C LEU A 5 -2.92 3.53 9.47
N ILE A 6 -1.93 3.93 8.67
CA ILE A 6 -1.19 3.04 7.76
C ILE A 6 0.23 2.88 8.32
N ALA A 7 0.62 1.65 8.68
CA ALA A 7 1.97 1.35 9.12
C ALA A 7 2.91 1.19 7.91
N ILE A 8 4.04 1.90 7.93
CA ILE A 8 5.06 1.87 6.86
C ILE A 8 6.26 1.05 7.33
N LEU A 9 6.42 -0.16 6.79
CA LEU A 9 7.48 -1.09 7.16
C LEU A 9 8.72 -0.95 6.25
N ARG A 10 9.29 0.26 6.18
CA ARG A 10 10.45 0.53 5.33
C ARG A 10 11.65 -0.32 5.76
N GLY A 11 12.23 -1.06 4.82
CA GLY A 11 13.44 -1.85 5.06
C GLY A 11 13.19 -3.22 5.67
N VAL A 12 11.93 -3.62 5.86
CA VAL A 12 11.58 -4.93 6.44
C VAL A 12 12.04 -6.08 5.56
N ASN A 13 12.61 -7.12 6.18
CA ASN A 13 12.96 -8.35 5.49
C ASN A 13 11.76 -9.31 5.42
N PRO A 14 11.67 -10.17 4.39
CA PRO A 14 10.55 -11.11 4.27
C PRO A 14 10.41 -12.08 5.46
N ILE A 15 11.52 -12.42 6.12
CA ILE A 15 11.54 -13.38 7.24
C ILE A 15 10.85 -12.85 8.50
N GLU A 16 10.84 -11.54 8.70
CA GLU A 16 10.30 -10.87 9.89
C GLU A 16 8.95 -10.16 9.62
N ALA A 17 8.61 -9.96 8.34
CA ALA A 17 7.42 -9.19 7.94
C ALA A 17 6.12 -9.72 8.56
N LYS A 18 5.94 -11.04 8.59
CA LYS A 18 4.75 -11.69 9.15
C LYS A 18 4.61 -11.44 10.66
N ASP A 19 5.71 -11.57 11.40
CA ASP A 19 5.68 -11.43 12.86
C ASP A 19 5.43 -9.97 13.26
N ILE A 20 6.01 -9.01 12.53
CA ILE A 20 5.72 -7.59 12.69
C ILE A 20 4.25 -7.28 12.38
N ALA A 21 3.70 -7.83 11.29
CA ALA A 21 2.29 -7.64 10.94
C ALA A 21 1.34 -8.16 12.02
N ALA A 22 1.62 -9.33 12.60
CA ALA A 22 0.82 -9.89 13.69
C ALA A 22 0.73 -8.93 14.90
N VAL A 23 1.86 -8.37 15.33
CA VAL A 23 1.91 -7.40 16.44
C VAL A 23 1.14 -6.13 16.10
N LEU A 24 1.26 -5.61 14.88
CA LEU A 24 0.51 -4.43 14.44
C LEU A 24 -1.01 -4.67 14.45
N ILE A 25 -1.45 -5.84 13.96
CA ILE A 25 -2.85 -6.23 13.92
C ILE A 25 -3.40 -6.37 15.34
N GLU A 26 -2.68 -7.04 16.24
CA GLU A 26 -3.04 -7.15 17.66
C GLU A 26 -3.16 -5.78 18.33
N ALA A 27 -2.27 -4.84 17.99
CA ALA A 27 -2.31 -3.46 18.45
C ALA A 27 -3.43 -2.62 17.80
N GLY A 28 -4.17 -3.16 16.83
CA GLY A 28 -5.30 -2.51 16.14
C GLY A 28 -4.92 -1.66 14.92
N ILE A 29 -3.73 -1.85 14.35
CA ILE A 29 -3.29 -1.23 13.09
C ILE A 29 -3.45 -2.24 11.95
N THR A 30 -4.52 -2.07 11.17
CA THR A 30 -4.97 -3.05 10.16
C THR A 30 -4.73 -2.60 8.72
N ARG A 31 -3.94 -1.53 8.50
CA ARG A 31 -3.44 -1.13 7.18
C ARG A 31 -1.92 -1.08 7.24
N ILE A 32 -1.26 -1.86 6.40
CA ILE A 32 0.18 -2.08 6.47
C ILE A 32 0.75 -2.02 5.05
N GLU A 33 1.79 -1.21 4.85
CA GLU A 33 2.47 -1.08 3.57
C GLU A 33 3.96 -1.38 3.68
N VAL A 34 4.49 -2.05 2.66
CA VAL A 34 5.93 -2.26 2.48
C VAL A 34 6.41 -1.36 1.35
N PRO A 35 7.32 -0.41 1.61
CA PRO A 35 7.90 0.39 0.56
C PRO A 35 8.66 -0.47 -0.46
N MET A 36 8.48 -0.19 -1.75
CA MET A 36 9.10 -0.92 -2.85
C MET A 36 10.63 -0.83 -2.90
N ASN A 37 11.24 0.03 -2.09
CA ASN A 37 12.68 0.10 -1.87
C ASN A 37 13.17 -0.69 -0.64
N SER A 38 12.33 -1.57 -0.08
CA SER A 38 12.71 -2.54 0.97
C SER A 38 13.32 -3.81 0.35
N PRO A 39 14.04 -4.66 1.12
CA PRO A 39 14.55 -5.94 0.62
C PRO A 39 13.42 -6.89 0.20
N SER A 40 13.37 -7.28 -1.08
CA SER A 40 12.37 -8.22 -1.63
C SER A 40 10.91 -7.91 -1.23
N PRO A 41 10.40 -6.70 -1.50
CA PRO A 41 9.18 -6.18 -0.88
C PRO A 41 7.93 -6.99 -1.25
N LEU A 42 7.86 -7.49 -2.50
CA LEU A 42 6.76 -8.33 -2.96
C LEU A 42 6.67 -9.66 -2.19
N LYS A 43 7.82 -10.24 -1.77
CA LYS A 43 7.81 -11.45 -0.94
C LYS A 43 7.27 -11.18 0.46
N SER A 44 7.61 -10.02 1.04
CA SER A 44 7.06 -9.57 2.32
C SER A 44 5.55 -9.36 2.23
N ILE A 45 5.09 -8.70 1.16
CA ILE A 45 3.66 -8.47 0.89
C ILE A 45 2.92 -9.80 0.73
N GLU A 46 3.43 -10.70 -0.11
CA GLU A 46 2.83 -12.03 -0.34
C GLU A 46 2.71 -12.83 0.96
N ALA A 47 3.78 -12.87 1.76
CA ALA A 47 3.79 -13.59 3.04
C ALA A 47 2.76 -13.03 4.02
N MET A 48 2.67 -11.70 4.14
CA MET A 48 1.71 -11.04 5.04
C MET A 48 0.28 -11.16 4.52
N ALA A 49 0.04 -10.96 3.22
CA ALA A 49 -1.28 -11.05 2.62
C ALA A 49 -1.85 -12.48 2.71
N LYS A 50 -1.01 -13.50 2.50
CA LYS A 50 -1.41 -14.90 2.68
C LYS A 50 -1.75 -15.24 4.13
N ALA A 51 -1.03 -14.65 5.09
CA ALA A 51 -1.22 -14.93 6.51
C ALA A 51 -2.40 -14.16 7.13
N PHE A 52 -2.62 -12.91 6.72
CA PHE A 52 -3.49 -11.96 7.42
C PHE A 52 -4.39 -11.15 6.50
N GLY A 53 -4.57 -11.56 5.24
CA GLY A 53 -5.35 -10.78 4.26
C GLY A 53 -6.81 -10.59 4.65
N ASP A 54 -7.37 -11.43 5.51
CA ASP A 54 -8.74 -11.30 6.03
C ASP A 54 -8.83 -10.37 7.25
N ASP A 55 -7.71 -10.17 7.96
CA ASP A 55 -7.62 -9.36 9.18
C ASP A 55 -7.09 -7.93 8.91
N ALA A 56 -6.31 -7.76 7.84
CA ALA A 56 -5.65 -6.50 7.50
C ALA A 56 -5.56 -6.25 5.99
N GLN A 57 -5.58 -4.96 5.64
CA GLN A 57 -5.24 -4.50 4.30
C GLN A 57 -3.71 -4.38 4.20
N ILE A 58 -3.09 -5.36 3.53
CA ILE A 58 -1.66 -5.36 3.23
C ILE A 58 -1.43 -4.72 1.87
N GLY A 59 -0.39 -3.95 1.69
CA GLY A 59 -0.03 -3.44 0.36
C GLY A 59 1.36 -2.85 0.29
N ALA A 60 1.54 -1.88 -0.60
CA ALA A 60 2.85 -1.35 -0.94
C ALA A 60 2.90 0.18 -0.90
N GLY A 61 4.05 0.71 -0.55
CA GLY A 61 4.35 2.13 -0.67
C GLY A 61 5.52 2.41 -1.60
N THR A 62 5.78 3.68 -1.88
CA THR A 62 6.83 4.08 -2.85
C THR A 62 6.54 3.49 -4.25
N VAL A 63 5.26 3.30 -4.59
CA VAL A 63 4.84 2.78 -5.89
C VAL A 63 4.80 3.94 -6.88
N ILE A 64 5.58 3.85 -7.96
CA ILE A 64 5.74 4.93 -8.95
C ILE A 64 5.49 4.48 -10.39
N THR A 65 5.16 3.21 -10.62
CA THR A 65 4.84 2.69 -11.96
C THR A 65 3.58 1.83 -11.96
N VAL A 66 2.95 1.71 -13.13
CA VAL A 66 1.75 0.88 -13.33
C VAL A 66 2.09 -0.61 -13.17
N GLU A 67 3.26 -1.04 -13.64
CA GLU A 67 3.71 -2.43 -13.53
C GLU A 67 3.80 -2.85 -12.06
N THR A 68 4.32 -1.96 -11.22
CA THR A 68 4.44 -2.19 -9.78
C THR A 68 3.07 -2.38 -9.12
N VAL A 69 2.05 -1.62 -9.54
CA VAL A 69 0.67 -1.82 -9.04
C VAL A 69 0.19 -3.24 -9.34
N LEU A 70 0.40 -3.72 -10.57
CA LEU A 70 -0.02 -5.06 -10.99
C LEU A 70 0.73 -6.16 -10.23
N ASP A 71 2.02 -5.98 -9.98
CA ASP A 71 2.82 -6.93 -9.22
C ASP A 71 2.39 -6.99 -7.75
N VAL A 72 2.03 -5.85 -7.15
CA VAL A 72 1.46 -5.79 -5.80
C VAL A 72 0.09 -6.46 -5.75
N ALA A 73 -0.78 -6.24 -6.74
CA ALA A 73 -2.07 -6.92 -6.83
C ALA A 73 -1.90 -8.44 -6.92
N LYS A 74 -0.97 -8.93 -7.75
CA LYS A 74 -0.65 -10.36 -7.87
C LYS A 74 -0.11 -10.96 -6.58
N ALA A 75 0.65 -10.18 -5.80
CA ALA A 75 1.14 -10.59 -4.48
C ALA A 75 0.02 -10.60 -3.40
N GLY A 76 -1.22 -10.27 -3.74
CA GLY A 76 -2.34 -10.20 -2.80
C GLY A 76 -2.45 -8.89 -2.04
N GLY A 77 -1.72 -7.85 -2.47
CA GLY A 77 -1.87 -6.50 -1.94
C GLY A 77 -3.27 -5.93 -2.19
N LYS A 78 -3.71 -5.04 -1.31
CA LYS A 78 -5.03 -4.40 -1.28
C LYS A 78 -4.96 -2.87 -1.24
N LEU A 79 -3.77 -2.29 -1.06
CA LEU A 79 -3.56 -0.84 -1.01
C LEU A 79 -2.23 -0.41 -1.66
N ILE A 80 -2.21 0.81 -2.19
CA ILE A 80 -1.04 1.46 -2.81
C ILE A 80 -0.84 2.84 -2.20
N VAL A 81 0.37 3.11 -1.73
CA VAL A 81 0.83 4.43 -1.30
C VAL A 81 1.92 4.92 -2.26
N SER A 82 1.75 6.12 -2.81
CA SER A 82 2.72 6.71 -3.73
C SER A 82 3.39 7.95 -3.12
N PRO A 83 4.65 8.24 -3.45
CA PRO A 83 5.31 9.44 -2.97
C PRO A 83 4.83 10.71 -3.71
N ASN A 84 4.18 10.54 -4.86
CA ASN A 84 3.63 11.57 -5.73
C ASN A 84 2.22 11.18 -6.22
N ALA A 85 1.54 12.11 -6.88
CA ALA A 85 0.23 11.91 -7.49
C ALA A 85 0.32 11.76 -9.01
N ASP A 86 0.83 10.61 -9.48
CA ASP A 86 0.77 10.24 -10.89
C ASP A 86 -0.63 9.67 -11.22
N PRO A 87 -1.45 10.35 -12.06
CA PRO A 87 -2.77 9.86 -12.42
C PRO A 87 -2.77 8.46 -13.04
N LYS A 88 -1.71 8.06 -13.75
CA LYS A 88 -1.63 6.72 -14.35
C LYS A 88 -1.52 5.63 -13.29
N VAL A 89 -0.74 5.89 -12.24
CA VAL A 89 -0.59 4.96 -11.11
C VAL A 89 -1.90 4.88 -10.31
N ILE A 90 -2.56 6.02 -10.07
CA ILE A 90 -3.85 6.07 -9.37
C ILE A 90 -4.91 5.27 -10.15
N VAL A 91 -5.07 5.55 -11.46
CA VAL A 91 -6.04 4.84 -12.30
C VAL A 91 -5.76 3.33 -12.35
N ALA A 92 -4.50 2.93 -12.52
CA ALA A 92 -4.12 1.52 -12.50
C ALA A 92 -4.45 0.85 -11.16
N THR A 93 -4.22 1.57 -10.04
CA THR A 93 -4.55 1.10 -8.69
C THR A 93 -6.04 0.81 -8.58
N LYS A 94 -6.88 1.74 -9.05
CA LYS A 94 -8.34 1.59 -9.01
C LYS A 94 -8.83 0.47 -9.94
N LEU A 95 -8.28 0.35 -11.15
CA LEU A 95 -8.61 -0.73 -12.08
C LEU A 95 -8.24 -2.12 -11.54
N ALA A 96 -7.18 -2.20 -10.73
CA ALA A 96 -6.79 -3.42 -10.02
C ALA A 96 -7.64 -3.72 -8.77
N GLY A 97 -8.63 -2.87 -8.44
CA GLY A 97 -9.49 -3.03 -7.27
C GLY A 97 -8.80 -2.72 -5.93
N LEU A 98 -7.70 -1.94 -5.96
CA LEU A 98 -6.93 -1.57 -4.79
C LEU A 98 -7.30 -0.16 -4.28
N ASP A 99 -7.01 0.12 -3.01
CA ASP A 99 -7.10 1.47 -2.45
C ASP A 99 -5.86 2.31 -2.82
N SER A 100 -6.04 3.58 -3.17
CA SER A 100 -4.98 4.50 -3.62
C SER A 100 -4.79 5.69 -2.68
N PHE A 101 -3.56 5.87 -2.19
CA PHE A 101 -3.14 6.96 -1.30
C PHE A 101 -1.90 7.69 -1.86
N PRO A 102 -2.04 8.51 -2.91
CA PRO A 102 -0.94 9.27 -3.49
C PRO A 102 -0.48 10.46 -2.62
N GLY A 103 0.81 10.76 -2.69
CA GLY A 103 1.43 11.94 -2.09
C GLY A 103 1.16 13.21 -2.90
N VAL A 104 0.77 14.29 -2.24
CA VAL A 104 0.47 15.60 -2.85
C VAL A 104 1.12 16.74 -2.04
N MET A 105 1.42 17.86 -2.69
CA MET A 105 1.95 19.05 -2.02
C MET A 105 1.13 20.32 -2.30
N THR A 106 0.31 20.32 -3.35
CA THR A 106 -0.46 21.51 -3.79
C THR A 106 -1.94 21.19 -4.03
N PRO A 107 -2.85 22.19 -3.93
CA PRO A 107 -4.26 22.00 -4.27
C PRO A 107 -4.49 21.43 -5.67
N THR A 108 -3.70 21.85 -6.66
CA THR A 108 -3.78 21.34 -8.03
C THR A 108 -3.54 19.83 -8.08
N GLU A 109 -2.52 19.34 -7.38
CA GLU A 109 -2.24 17.90 -7.27
C GLU A 109 -3.33 17.17 -6.50
N CYS A 110 -3.85 17.76 -5.42
CA CYS A 110 -4.99 17.19 -4.67
C CYS A 110 -6.19 16.94 -5.58
N PHE A 111 -6.63 17.95 -6.34
CA PHE A 111 -7.78 17.83 -7.22
C PHE A 111 -7.52 16.87 -8.39
N ALA A 112 -6.30 16.86 -8.95
CA ALA A 112 -5.92 15.90 -9.98
C ALA A 112 -5.97 14.45 -9.46
N ALA A 113 -5.46 14.20 -8.25
CA ALA A 113 -5.47 12.88 -7.62
C ALA A 113 -6.89 12.39 -7.31
N LEU A 114 -7.74 13.26 -6.74
CA LEU A 114 -9.15 12.94 -6.49
C LEU A 114 -9.90 12.67 -7.81
N GLY A 115 -9.65 13.47 -8.85
CA GLY A 115 -10.24 13.27 -10.18
C GLY A 115 -9.81 11.95 -10.84
N ALA A 116 -8.62 11.45 -10.52
CA ALA A 116 -8.13 10.15 -10.97
C ALA A 116 -8.67 8.96 -10.13
N GLY A 117 -9.38 9.23 -9.03
CA GLY A 117 -10.04 8.22 -8.21
C GLY A 117 -9.32 7.83 -6.92
N ALA A 118 -8.41 8.67 -6.40
CA ALA A 118 -7.74 8.42 -5.12
C ALA A 118 -8.73 8.28 -3.94
N ASP A 119 -8.48 7.34 -3.03
CA ASP A 119 -9.32 7.07 -1.85
C ASP A 119 -8.90 7.93 -0.64
N GLY A 120 -7.66 8.42 -0.65
CA GLY A 120 -7.15 9.40 0.30
C GLY A 120 -5.93 10.13 -0.27
N LEU A 121 -5.58 11.25 0.34
CA LEU A 121 -4.42 12.05 -0.06
C LEU A 121 -3.39 12.03 1.08
N LYS A 122 -2.13 11.80 0.73
CA LYS A 122 -0.99 11.83 1.63
C LYS A 122 -0.22 13.12 1.52
#